data_AF-A0A1X7T9X4-F1
#
_entry.id   AF-A0A1X7T9X4-F1
#
_cell.length_a   1.000
_cell.length_b   1.000
_cell.length_c   1.000
_cell.angle_alpha   90.00
_cell.angle_beta   90.00
_cell.angle_gamma   90.00
#
_symmetry.space_group_name_H-M   'P 1'
#
loop_
_entity.id
_entity.type
_entity.pdbx_description
1 polymer ?
#
loop_
_entity_poly.entity_id
_entity_poly.type
_entity_poly.pdbx_seq_one_letter_code
_entity_poly.pdbx_strand_id
1 'polypeptide(L)'
;MSKRCLFLPLLLLWLCCSRITSGQINGTVILSRFNSTSSSFSSGIVRVYYNGWGNICNDAYFHYVEAVVICHQLGFDSEISYSTSGQNTIYGTDYLPTVWQGLDCGSYFLSVSQCFYSTEIDHQCSSNSQDVIVQCSSTKIWDNPFLGMIRLQGGDYSNEGRVELYCNGQWGTICESSISIKYAATKSVCSQVMQNNKLLTSLVLFRNNVTSALFTSGIIRIYGSSWGNICYDYSFRANESHVVCRQLGYTGASSYSRAGLKNYGTDLLSTTLSGVSCSDSGYLSISQCTFNLYDWSTPCYSDSYDATVTCCKSSNLFISYKYSTGYCEIQLYGQT
;
A
#
# COMPACT_ATOMS: atom_id res chain seq x y z
N MET A 1 -51.12 -17.94 6.16
CA MET A 1 -51.22 -16.51 5.83
C MET A 1 -49.83 -15.99 5.49
N SER A 2 -49.56 -15.84 4.20
CA SER A 2 -48.29 -15.33 3.65
C SER A 2 -48.24 -13.81 3.78
N LYS A 3 -47.16 -13.25 4.33
CA LYS A 3 -46.87 -11.81 4.28
C LYS A 3 -45.77 -11.56 3.25
N ARG A 4 -46.16 -10.89 2.18
CA ARG A 4 -45.34 -10.46 1.04
C ARG A 4 -44.40 -9.32 1.45
N CYS A 5 -43.16 -9.36 0.97
CA CYS A 5 -42.28 -8.19 0.91
C CYS A 5 -42.81 -7.21 -0.14
N LEU A 6 -43.01 -5.95 0.26
CA LEU A 6 -43.26 -4.84 -0.64
C LEU A 6 -41.91 -4.33 -1.16
N PHE A 7 -41.76 -4.35 -2.49
CA PHE A 7 -40.74 -3.63 -3.24
C PHE A 7 -40.98 -2.13 -3.07
N LEU A 8 -40.00 -1.38 -2.54
CA LEU A 8 -39.91 0.07 -2.77
C LEU A 8 -39.05 0.32 -4.01
N PRO A 9 -39.49 1.17 -4.96
CA PRO A 9 -38.80 1.38 -6.22
C PRO A 9 -37.61 2.34 -6.04
N LEU A 10 -36.41 1.87 -6.42
CA LEU A 10 -35.36 2.48 -7.24
C LEU A 10 -35.21 4.03 -7.39
N LEU A 11 -35.68 4.87 -6.47
CA LEU A 11 -35.60 6.34 -6.58
C LEU A 11 -34.85 7.04 -5.44
N LEU A 12 -33.99 6.32 -4.70
CA LEU A 12 -33.08 6.92 -3.71
C LEU A 12 -31.59 6.57 -3.92
N LEU A 13 -31.24 5.84 -4.98
CA LEU A 13 -29.84 5.57 -5.36
C LEU A 13 -29.20 6.70 -6.18
N TRP A 14 -29.97 7.75 -6.54
CA TRP A 14 -29.45 8.91 -7.26
C TRP A 14 -28.88 10.02 -6.36
N LEU A 15 -28.93 9.85 -5.03
CA LEU A 15 -28.40 10.80 -4.05
C LEU A 15 -27.15 10.32 -3.29
N CYS A 16 -26.62 9.12 -3.58
CA CYS A 16 -25.34 8.65 -3.03
C CYS A 16 -24.13 8.86 -3.97
N CYS A 17 -24.33 9.49 -5.13
CA CYS A 17 -23.23 10.19 -5.80
C CYS A 17 -23.23 11.64 -5.28
N SER A 18 -23.14 11.81 -3.96
CA SER A 18 -22.58 13.03 -3.42
C SER A 18 -21.27 13.21 -4.15
N ARG A 19 -21.14 14.30 -4.93
CA ARG A 19 -19.87 14.69 -5.53
C ARG A 19 -18.83 14.60 -4.42
N ILE A 20 -17.98 13.58 -4.44
CA ILE A 20 -16.74 13.61 -3.69
C ILE A 20 -16.01 14.77 -4.37
N THR A 21 -16.12 15.94 -3.75
CA THR A 21 -15.23 17.05 -4.05
C THR A 21 -13.84 16.48 -3.90
N SER A 22 -12.99 16.70 -4.89
CA SER A 22 -11.53 16.50 -4.86
C SER A 22 -10.93 17.30 -3.69
N GLY A 23 -11.17 16.80 -2.48
CA GLY A 23 -10.79 17.41 -1.22
C GLY A 23 -9.57 16.68 -0.72
N GLN A 24 -8.55 17.43 -0.32
CA GLN A 24 -7.34 16.89 0.25
C GLN A 24 -7.67 16.15 1.56
N ILE A 25 -6.91 15.10 1.84
CA ILE A 25 -7.12 14.26 3.02
C ILE A 25 -5.96 14.42 3.98
N ASN A 26 -6.23 14.31 5.28
CA ASN A 26 -5.20 14.34 6.29
C ASN A 26 -4.09 13.31 6.01
N GLY A 27 -2.84 13.78 6.03
CA GLY A 27 -1.68 12.99 5.65
C GLY A 27 -1.36 12.97 4.15
N THR A 28 -2.08 13.72 3.31
CA THR A 28 -1.64 14.01 1.93
C THR A 28 -0.36 14.85 1.99
N VAL A 29 0.67 14.46 1.24
CA VAL A 29 1.97 15.14 1.23
C VAL A 29 2.24 15.74 -0.15
N ILE A 30 2.78 16.95 -0.18
CA ILE A 30 3.32 17.62 -1.37
C ILE A 30 4.65 18.30 -1.03
N LEU A 31 5.42 18.65 -2.06
CA LEU A 31 6.66 19.40 -1.92
C LEU A 31 6.47 20.85 -2.38
N SER A 32 7.05 21.76 -1.62
CA SER A 32 7.07 23.20 -1.88
C SER A 32 8.48 23.66 -2.25
N ARG A 33 8.58 24.51 -3.29
CA ARG A 33 9.79 25.23 -3.69
C ARG A 33 9.41 26.68 -3.96
N PHE A 34 10.02 27.62 -3.26
CA PHE A 34 9.74 29.06 -3.37
C PHE A 34 8.24 29.37 -3.27
N ASN A 35 7.56 28.71 -2.32
CA ASN A 35 6.11 28.81 -2.08
C ASN A 35 5.22 28.35 -3.27
N SER A 36 5.78 27.61 -4.23
CA SER A 36 5.07 26.94 -5.31
C SER A 36 5.10 25.42 -5.12
N THR A 37 4.05 24.73 -5.57
CA THR A 37 3.90 23.27 -5.40
C THR A 37 3.73 22.60 -6.76
N SER A 38 4.34 21.43 -6.92
CA SER A 38 4.19 20.61 -8.13
C SER A 38 4.32 19.13 -7.80
N SER A 39 3.50 18.28 -8.42
CA SER A 39 3.59 16.82 -8.35
C SER A 39 4.87 16.26 -9.01
N SER A 40 5.56 17.08 -9.81
CA SER A 40 6.86 16.74 -10.42
C SER A 40 8.07 17.00 -9.54
N PHE A 41 7.92 17.69 -8.39
CA PHE A 41 9.04 17.93 -7.51
C PHE A 41 9.46 16.64 -6.81
N SER A 42 10.77 16.35 -6.83
CA SER A 42 11.41 15.26 -6.10
C SER A 42 12.10 15.71 -4.81
N SER A 43 12.13 17.01 -4.55
CA SER A 43 12.82 17.57 -3.37
C SER A 43 12.18 18.90 -3.02
N GLY A 44 12.13 19.26 -1.74
CA GLY A 44 11.53 20.53 -1.31
C GLY A 44 11.11 20.50 0.15
N ILE A 45 10.50 21.60 0.59
CA ILE A 45 9.88 21.70 1.92
C ILE A 45 8.62 20.83 1.91
N VAL A 46 8.48 19.98 2.91
CA VAL A 46 7.36 19.04 3.01
C VAL A 46 6.14 19.75 3.57
N ARG A 47 5.07 19.79 2.77
CA ARG A 47 3.75 20.18 3.23
C ARG A 47 2.88 18.94 3.44
N VAL A 48 2.19 18.91 4.56
CA VAL A 48 1.18 17.91 4.87
C VAL A 48 -0.17 18.59 5.00
N TYR A 49 -1.20 17.93 4.49
CA TYR A 49 -2.56 18.36 4.70
C TYR A 49 -3.05 17.85 6.07
N TYR A 50 -3.54 18.74 6.92
CA TYR A 50 -4.26 18.44 8.16
C TYR A 50 -5.28 19.54 8.43
N ASN A 51 -6.53 19.34 7.97
CA ASN A 51 -7.58 20.39 7.95
C ASN A 51 -7.13 21.71 7.28
N GLY A 52 -6.17 21.64 6.37
CA GLY A 52 -5.43 22.76 5.82
C GLY A 52 -3.99 22.37 5.53
N TRP A 53 -3.30 23.09 4.62
CA TRP A 53 -1.89 22.84 4.36
C TRP A 53 -1.02 23.43 5.47
N GLY A 54 -0.06 22.65 5.95
CA GLY A 54 0.97 23.08 6.88
C GLY A 54 2.25 22.28 6.71
N ASN A 55 3.22 22.54 7.57
CA ASN A 55 4.52 21.88 7.54
C ASN A 55 4.66 20.81 8.62
N ILE A 56 5.69 19.98 8.48
CA ILE A 56 6.11 18.99 9.48
C ILE A 56 7.36 19.54 10.16
N CYS A 57 7.42 19.47 11.49
CA CYS A 57 8.59 19.88 12.26
C CYS A 57 9.71 18.84 12.18
N ASN A 58 10.94 19.29 11.95
CA ASN A 58 12.13 18.48 12.10
C ASN A 58 12.63 18.57 13.55
N ASP A 59 12.03 17.79 14.43
CA ASP A 59 12.42 17.68 15.84
C ASP A 59 13.26 16.41 16.11
N ALA A 60 13.33 15.98 17.37
CA ALA A 60 14.12 14.81 17.78
C ALA A 60 13.57 13.46 17.27
N TYR A 61 12.36 13.41 16.71
CA TYR A 61 11.74 12.19 16.19
C TYR A 61 11.93 12.04 14.67
N PHE A 62 12.11 13.15 13.95
CA PHE A 62 12.27 13.10 12.50
C PHE A 62 13.67 12.64 12.11
N HIS A 63 13.75 11.46 11.50
CA HIS A 63 14.98 10.83 11.06
C HIS A 63 14.87 10.31 9.62
N TYR A 64 15.80 9.44 9.25
CA TYR A 64 15.87 8.86 7.91
C TYR A 64 14.59 8.08 7.55
N VAL A 65 13.95 7.39 8.51
CA VAL A 65 12.79 6.54 8.23
C VAL A 65 11.58 7.38 7.79
N GLU A 66 11.32 8.51 8.44
CA GLU A 66 10.22 9.42 8.10
C GLU A 66 10.43 10.03 6.71
N ALA A 67 11.67 10.42 6.39
CA ALA A 67 12.04 10.88 5.06
C ALA A 67 11.78 9.80 4.00
N VAL A 68 12.09 8.53 4.31
CA VAL A 68 11.79 7.39 3.44
C VAL A 68 10.29 7.24 3.22
N VAL A 69 9.48 7.28 4.29
CA VAL A 69 8.02 7.18 4.18
C VAL A 69 7.44 8.32 3.32
N ILE A 70 7.92 9.55 3.51
CA ILE A 70 7.50 10.71 2.70
C ILE A 70 7.86 10.52 1.23
N CYS A 71 9.12 10.17 0.93
CA CYS A 71 9.57 9.97 -0.45
C CYS A 71 8.83 8.81 -1.13
N HIS A 72 8.61 7.70 -0.42
CA HIS A 72 7.84 6.56 -0.91
C HIS A 72 6.38 6.95 -1.18
N GLN A 73 5.74 7.70 -0.27
CA GLN A 73 4.39 8.21 -0.47
C GLN A 73 4.28 9.17 -1.67
N LEU A 74 5.36 9.87 -2.02
CA LEU A 74 5.47 10.71 -3.22
C LEU A 74 5.86 9.91 -4.48
N GLY A 75 6.16 8.62 -4.34
CA GLY A 75 6.45 7.70 -5.43
C GLY A 75 7.95 7.58 -5.79
N PHE A 76 8.86 7.85 -4.87
CA PHE A 76 10.33 7.75 -5.05
C PHE A 76 10.94 6.74 -4.07
N ASP A 77 11.97 5.98 -4.42
CA ASP A 77 12.54 4.88 -3.61
C ASP A 77 14.06 4.87 -3.42
N SER A 78 14.79 5.87 -3.91
CA SER A 78 16.25 5.87 -3.92
C SER A 78 16.85 7.22 -3.51
N GLU A 79 18.12 7.19 -3.07
CA GLU A 79 18.95 8.36 -2.75
C GLU A 79 18.23 9.43 -1.91
N ILE A 80 17.72 9.01 -0.76
CA ILE A 80 16.90 9.85 0.12
C ILE A 80 17.78 10.56 1.13
N SER A 81 17.66 11.88 1.22
CA SER A 81 18.20 12.69 2.30
C SER A 81 17.14 13.64 2.85
N TYR A 82 17.40 14.18 4.04
CA TYR A 82 16.55 15.16 4.68
C TYR A 82 17.38 16.22 5.38
N SER A 83 16.77 17.39 5.60
CA SER A 83 17.38 18.52 6.29
C SER A 83 16.28 19.45 6.83
N THR A 84 16.68 20.57 7.41
CA THR A 84 15.77 21.65 7.79
C THR A 84 15.88 22.82 6.83
N SER A 85 14.78 23.55 6.64
CA SER A 85 14.77 24.83 5.92
C SER A 85 15.73 25.88 6.49
N GLY A 86 16.04 25.82 7.80
CA GLY A 86 17.04 26.67 8.44
C GLY A 86 18.48 26.34 8.01
N GLN A 87 18.77 25.08 7.70
CA GLN A 87 20.07 24.62 7.22
C GLN A 87 20.18 24.67 5.70
N ASN A 88 19.06 24.55 4.99
CA ASN A 88 19.03 24.45 3.54
C ASN A 88 17.95 25.37 2.94
N THR A 89 18.36 26.55 2.49
CA THR A 89 17.47 27.58 1.96
C THR A 89 17.24 27.47 0.44
N ILE A 90 17.76 26.43 -0.23
CA ILE A 90 17.71 26.34 -1.71
C ILE A 90 16.29 26.16 -2.26
N TYR A 91 15.34 25.76 -1.41
CA TYR A 91 13.93 25.62 -1.76
C TYR A 91 13.09 26.83 -1.29
N GLY A 92 13.74 27.92 -0.86
CA GLY A 92 13.09 29.11 -0.35
C GLY A 92 12.56 28.96 1.07
N THR A 93 11.64 29.84 1.45
CA THR A 93 10.98 29.82 2.75
C THR A 93 9.49 29.57 2.54
N ASP A 94 8.96 28.58 3.24
CA ASP A 94 7.54 28.40 3.41
C ASP A 94 7.05 29.28 4.58
N TYR A 95 5.82 29.77 4.50
CA TYR A 95 5.21 30.58 5.56
C TYR A 95 3.96 29.94 6.15
N LEU A 96 3.62 28.72 5.72
CA LEU A 96 2.59 27.93 6.38
C LEU A 96 3.06 27.54 7.79
N PRO A 97 2.13 27.43 8.76
CA PRO A 97 2.48 26.97 10.08
C PRO A 97 2.85 25.49 10.05
N THR A 98 3.70 25.08 10.99
CA THR A 98 3.82 23.67 11.35
C THR A 98 2.48 23.16 11.89
N VAL A 99 2.01 22.03 11.37
CA VAL A 99 0.76 21.38 11.80
C VAL A 99 1.01 20.02 12.44
N TRP A 100 2.13 19.38 12.13
CA TRP A 100 2.56 18.11 12.73
C TRP A 100 3.95 18.26 13.38
N GLN A 101 4.08 17.80 14.62
CA GLN A 101 5.36 17.58 15.29
C GLN A 101 5.48 16.11 15.75
N GLY A 102 6.68 15.67 16.08
CA GLY A 102 6.94 14.32 16.59
C GLY A 102 6.56 13.23 15.61
N LEU A 103 6.79 13.44 14.30
CA LEU A 103 6.52 12.43 13.29
C LEU A 103 7.47 11.25 13.52
N ASP A 104 6.92 10.11 13.93
CA ASP A 104 7.64 8.86 14.18
C ASP A 104 7.00 7.75 13.34
N CYS A 105 7.67 7.46 12.24
CA CYS A 105 7.33 6.42 11.31
C CYS A 105 8.16 5.18 11.65
N GLY A 106 7.53 4.15 12.23
CA GLY A 106 8.18 2.84 12.34
C GLY A 106 8.70 2.34 10.99
N SER A 107 9.63 1.39 10.99
CA SER A 107 10.38 0.93 9.80
C SER A 107 9.57 0.24 8.68
N TYR A 108 8.25 0.29 8.73
CA TYR A 108 7.37 -0.51 7.91
C TYR A 108 6.08 0.22 7.48
N PHE A 109 5.97 1.53 7.74
CA PHE A 109 4.86 2.33 7.24
C PHE A 109 5.09 2.80 5.80
N LEU A 110 3.99 2.90 5.04
CA LEU A 110 3.99 3.29 3.61
C LEU A 110 3.41 4.68 3.39
N SER A 111 2.80 5.27 4.43
CA SER A 111 2.26 6.62 4.41
C SER A 111 2.43 7.28 5.77
N VAL A 112 2.65 8.60 5.76
CA VAL A 112 2.76 9.41 6.98
C VAL A 112 1.49 9.39 7.83
N SER A 113 0.34 9.07 7.21
CA SER A 113 -0.94 8.87 7.91
C SER A 113 -0.94 7.67 8.87
N GLN A 114 0.02 6.75 8.73
CA GLN A 114 0.18 5.57 9.59
C GLN A 114 1.16 5.81 10.74
N CYS A 115 1.94 6.89 10.67
CA CYS A 115 2.95 7.24 11.66
C CYS A 115 2.31 7.86 12.90
N PHE A 116 3.06 7.86 14.01
CA PHE A 116 2.68 8.67 15.16
C PHE A 116 3.06 10.13 14.89
N TYR A 117 2.23 11.06 15.34
CA TYR A 117 2.49 12.50 15.29
C TYR A 117 1.62 13.21 16.32
N SER A 118 2.03 14.42 16.71
CA SER A 118 1.25 15.34 17.53
C SER A 118 0.81 16.56 16.70
N THR A 119 -0.34 17.11 17.08
CA THR A 119 -0.89 18.37 16.50
C THR A 119 -0.84 19.53 17.49
N GLU A 120 -0.45 19.25 18.74
CA GLU A 120 0.01 20.27 19.67
C GLU A 120 1.43 20.63 19.25
N ILE A 121 1.75 21.91 19.02
CA ILE A 121 3.04 22.35 18.47
C ILE A 121 3.82 23.13 19.53
N ASP A 122 5.02 22.67 19.85
CA ASP A 122 5.87 23.30 20.85
C ASP A 122 6.55 24.56 20.29
N HIS A 123 7.02 25.44 21.18
CA HIS A 123 7.68 26.69 20.79
C HIS A 123 8.90 26.49 19.87
N GLN A 124 9.60 25.36 19.98
CA GLN A 124 10.74 25.05 19.12
C GLN A 124 10.32 24.87 17.65
N CYS A 125 9.13 24.32 17.42
CA CYS A 125 8.54 24.08 16.10
C CYS A 125 7.70 25.27 15.60
N SER A 126 7.79 26.45 16.22
CA SER A 126 7.07 27.65 15.76
C SER A 126 7.80 28.44 14.67
N SER A 127 9.08 28.13 14.43
CA SER A 127 9.89 28.78 13.42
C SER A 127 9.89 27.99 12.12
N ASN A 128 9.65 28.66 11.01
CA ASN A 128 9.73 28.05 9.67
C ASN A 128 11.11 27.47 9.36
N SER A 129 12.16 27.82 10.12
CA SER A 129 13.50 27.22 10.00
C SER A 129 13.57 25.76 10.45
N GLN A 130 12.53 25.26 11.13
CA GLN A 130 12.41 23.85 11.54
C GLN A 130 11.58 23.00 10.56
N ASP A 131 11.08 23.59 9.48
CA ASP A 131 10.30 22.83 8.50
C ASP A 131 11.17 21.75 7.84
N VAL A 132 10.63 20.54 7.77
CA VAL A 132 11.28 19.40 7.12
C VAL A 132 11.48 19.68 5.63
N ILE A 133 12.70 19.45 5.16
CA ILE A 133 13.03 19.31 3.75
C ILE A 133 13.39 17.85 3.49
N VAL A 134 12.83 17.29 2.42
CA VAL A 134 13.30 16.01 1.85
C VAL A 134 13.92 16.24 0.49
N GLN A 135 14.93 15.45 0.17
CA GLN A 135 15.47 15.32 -1.17
C GLN A 135 15.37 13.85 -1.55
N CYS A 136 14.34 13.52 -2.32
CA CYS A 136 14.18 12.21 -2.93
C CYS A 136 14.92 12.16 -4.27
N SER A 137 15.27 10.95 -4.71
CA SER A 137 15.70 10.71 -6.09
C SER A 137 14.69 11.23 -7.10
N SER A 138 15.16 11.57 -8.30
CA SER A 138 14.28 11.87 -9.44
C SER A 138 13.68 10.61 -10.07
N THR A 139 14.20 9.43 -9.75
CA THR A 139 13.69 8.13 -10.22
C THR A 139 12.41 7.77 -9.46
N LYS A 140 11.32 7.58 -10.19
CA LYS A 140 10.07 7.12 -9.63
C LYS A 140 10.11 5.61 -9.42
N ILE A 141 9.39 5.12 -8.41
CA ILE A 141 9.22 3.68 -8.12
C ILE A 141 8.76 2.92 -9.36
N TRP A 142 7.92 3.55 -10.19
CA TRP A 142 7.36 2.96 -11.41
C TRP A 142 8.23 3.13 -12.66
N ASP A 143 9.44 3.68 -12.56
CA ASP A 143 10.41 3.74 -13.67
C ASP A 143 11.09 2.38 -13.91
N ASN A 144 11.16 1.54 -12.88
CA ASN A 144 11.56 0.12 -12.98
C ASN A 144 10.43 -0.80 -12.48
N PRO A 145 9.32 -0.90 -13.23
CA PRO A 145 8.12 -1.57 -12.76
C PRO A 145 8.27 -3.09 -12.71
N PHE A 146 7.70 -3.71 -11.67
CA PHE A 146 7.60 -5.16 -11.55
C PHE A 146 6.22 -5.66 -11.95
N LEU A 147 6.14 -6.94 -12.35
CA LEU A 147 4.87 -7.56 -12.75
C LEU A 147 3.86 -7.51 -11.60
N GLY A 148 2.68 -6.96 -11.89
CA GLY A 148 1.62 -6.78 -10.90
C GLY A 148 1.73 -5.50 -10.07
N MET A 149 2.71 -4.63 -10.33
CA MET A 149 2.81 -3.32 -9.68
C MET A 149 1.56 -2.50 -9.98
N ILE A 150 1.01 -1.86 -8.94
CA ILE A 150 -0.14 -0.95 -9.05
C ILE A 150 0.34 0.47 -8.77
N ARG A 151 -0.18 1.45 -9.53
CA ARG A 151 0.04 2.87 -9.27
C ARG A 151 -1.23 3.68 -9.47
N LEU A 152 -1.25 4.88 -8.89
CA LEU A 152 -2.21 5.93 -9.22
C LEU A 152 -1.56 6.92 -10.20
N GLN A 153 -2.29 7.33 -11.25
CA GLN A 153 -1.80 8.29 -12.25
C GLN A 153 -2.83 9.34 -12.61
N GLY A 154 -2.34 10.53 -12.97
CA GLY A 154 -3.17 11.65 -13.42
C GLY A 154 -3.99 12.33 -12.32
N GLY A 155 -3.67 12.07 -11.05
CA GLY A 155 -4.16 12.85 -9.90
C GLY A 155 -3.28 14.06 -9.60
N ASP A 156 -3.83 15.05 -8.90
CA ASP A 156 -3.06 16.23 -8.46
C ASP A 156 -2.18 15.89 -7.23
N TYR A 157 -2.58 14.85 -6.48
CA TYR A 157 -1.91 14.38 -5.28
C TYR A 157 -1.55 12.89 -5.37
N SER A 158 -0.56 12.44 -4.59
CA SER A 158 -0.05 11.07 -4.68
C SER A 158 -1.01 9.99 -4.16
N ASN A 159 -2.05 10.39 -3.42
CA ASN A 159 -3.08 9.52 -2.88
C ASN A 159 -4.35 9.46 -3.75
N GLU A 160 -4.33 10.04 -4.96
CA GLU A 160 -5.44 10.00 -5.89
C GLU A 160 -5.03 9.76 -7.33
N GLY A 161 -5.98 9.30 -8.14
CA GLY A 161 -5.83 9.19 -9.58
C GLY A 161 -6.43 7.91 -10.15
N ARG A 162 -6.17 7.69 -11.43
CA ARG A 162 -6.53 6.48 -12.15
C ARG A 162 -5.66 5.32 -11.70
N VAL A 163 -6.28 4.19 -11.38
CA VAL A 163 -5.56 2.96 -11.05
C VAL A 163 -5.00 2.32 -12.31
N GLU A 164 -3.69 2.09 -12.31
CA GLU A 164 -2.98 1.38 -13.37
C GLU A 164 -2.24 0.18 -12.81
N LEU A 165 -2.21 -0.89 -13.61
CA LEU A 165 -1.53 -2.15 -13.31
C LEU A 165 -0.44 -2.39 -14.37
N TYR A 166 0.77 -2.73 -13.91
CA TYR A 166 1.86 -3.09 -14.81
C TYR A 166 1.82 -4.58 -15.15
N CYS A 167 1.61 -4.86 -16.44
CA CYS A 167 1.59 -6.20 -16.99
C CYS A 167 2.16 -6.19 -18.41
N ASN A 168 2.88 -7.25 -18.79
CA ASN A 168 3.39 -7.44 -20.15
C ASN A 168 4.28 -6.31 -20.68
N GLY A 169 5.09 -5.69 -19.82
CA GLY A 169 5.93 -4.57 -20.24
C GLY A 169 5.17 -3.24 -20.36
N GLN A 170 3.87 -3.21 -20.02
CA GLN A 170 3.00 -2.06 -20.25
C GLN A 170 2.15 -1.73 -19.02
N TRP A 171 1.83 -0.45 -18.86
CA TRP A 171 0.83 0.02 -17.89
C TRP A 171 -0.55 -0.02 -18.54
N GLY A 172 -1.52 -0.66 -17.88
CA GLY A 172 -2.91 -0.70 -18.33
C GLY A 172 -3.89 -0.27 -17.25
N THR A 173 -5.09 0.14 -17.66
CA THR A 173 -6.14 0.63 -16.77
C THR A 173 -7.11 -0.50 -16.38
N ILE A 174 -7.66 -0.42 -15.18
CA ILE A 174 -8.65 -1.37 -14.67
C ILE A 174 -10.04 -0.87 -15.09
N CYS A 175 -10.68 -1.53 -16.05
CA CYS A 175 -12.07 -1.26 -16.43
C CYS A 175 -13.04 -2.15 -15.65
N GLU A 176 -14.08 -1.55 -15.06
CA GLU A 176 -15.24 -2.30 -14.56
C GLU A 176 -16.11 -2.69 -15.76
N SER A 177 -16.08 -3.96 -16.17
CA SER A 177 -17.26 -4.53 -16.82
C SER A 177 -18.18 -5.04 -15.70
N SER A 178 -19.47 -4.74 -15.82
CA SER A 178 -20.50 -5.10 -14.85
C SER A 178 -20.64 -6.62 -14.76
N ILE A 179 -19.78 -7.25 -13.96
CA ILE A 179 -19.91 -8.55 -13.29
C ILE A 179 -18.68 -8.64 -12.38
N SER A 180 -18.88 -8.30 -11.10
CA SER A 180 -17.99 -8.57 -9.98
C SER A 180 -16.56 -8.02 -10.07
N ILE A 181 -16.27 -7.02 -9.25
CA ILE A 181 -14.93 -6.51 -8.88
C ILE A 181 -14.15 -7.57 -8.07
N LYS A 182 -14.07 -8.81 -8.55
CA LYS A 182 -13.25 -9.85 -7.93
C LYS A 182 -12.26 -10.51 -8.88
N TYR A 183 -12.47 -10.51 -10.21
CA TYR A 183 -11.60 -11.34 -11.08
C TYR A 183 -11.41 -10.87 -12.53
N ALA A 184 -12.07 -9.80 -13.00
CA ALA A 184 -12.16 -9.52 -14.44
C ALA A 184 -11.08 -8.57 -15.01
N ALA A 185 -10.70 -7.50 -14.31
CA ALA A 185 -9.81 -6.48 -14.87
C ALA A 185 -8.34 -6.95 -15.02
N THR A 186 -7.87 -7.82 -14.12
CA THR A 186 -6.57 -8.49 -14.25
C THR A 186 -6.54 -9.43 -15.46
N LYS A 187 -7.69 -9.96 -15.90
CA LYS A 187 -7.75 -10.96 -16.97
C LYS A 187 -7.66 -10.36 -18.37
N SER A 188 -8.10 -9.11 -18.60
CA SER A 188 -8.04 -8.45 -19.91
C SER A 188 -6.77 -7.64 -20.15
N VAL A 189 -6.18 -7.02 -19.11
CA VAL A 189 -4.92 -6.26 -19.23
C VAL A 189 -3.71 -7.20 -19.19
N CYS A 190 -3.75 -8.22 -18.33
CA CYS A 190 -2.67 -9.20 -18.19
C CYS A 190 -2.96 -10.49 -18.97
N SER A 191 -3.66 -10.40 -20.11
CA SER A 191 -4.05 -11.58 -20.88
C SER A 191 -2.87 -12.32 -21.55
N GLN A 192 -1.62 -11.85 -21.39
CA GLN A 192 -0.48 -12.41 -22.14
C GLN A 192 0.92 -12.41 -21.46
N VAL A 193 1.09 -12.27 -20.14
CA VAL A 193 2.42 -12.56 -19.51
C VAL A 193 2.41 -13.74 -18.56
N MET A 194 3.14 -14.72 -19.05
CA MET A 194 3.32 -16.08 -18.65
C MET A 194 4.83 -16.23 -18.43
N GLN A 195 5.28 -16.37 -17.20
CA GLN A 195 6.41 -17.26 -16.95
C GLN A 195 5.77 -18.57 -16.51
N ASN A 196 5.75 -19.57 -17.40
CA ASN A 196 5.00 -20.83 -17.23
C ASN A 196 3.48 -20.68 -17.01
N ASN A 197 2.84 -19.67 -17.63
CA ASN A 197 1.38 -19.48 -17.69
C ASN A 197 0.66 -19.15 -16.36
N LYS A 198 1.31 -18.59 -15.32
CA LYS A 198 0.62 -18.28 -14.05
C LYS A 198 0.91 -16.88 -13.51
N LEU A 199 -0.15 -16.09 -13.39
CA LEU A 199 -0.16 -14.75 -12.83
C LEU A 199 -0.38 -14.87 -11.30
N LEU A 200 0.68 -14.83 -10.51
CA LEU A 200 0.59 -14.83 -9.04
C LEU A 200 0.18 -13.43 -8.57
N THR A 201 -1.12 -13.21 -8.38
CA THR A 201 -1.65 -11.83 -8.25
C THR A 201 -2.30 -11.50 -6.95
N SER A 202 -2.89 -12.50 -6.30
CA SER A 202 -3.81 -12.26 -5.20
C SER A 202 -3.44 -13.13 -4.02
N LEU A 203 -3.16 -12.46 -2.90
CA LEU A 203 -3.04 -13.11 -1.60
C LEU A 203 -4.35 -12.97 -0.84
N VAL A 204 -4.73 -14.03 -0.15
CA VAL A 204 -5.77 -14.00 0.89
C VAL A 204 -5.32 -14.86 2.04
N LEU A 205 -5.87 -14.62 3.22
CA LEU A 205 -5.67 -15.52 4.35
C LEU A 205 -6.87 -16.45 4.49
N PHE A 206 -6.58 -17.70 4.82
CA PHE A 206 -7.57 -18.74 5.08
C PHE A 206 -7.67 -19.04 6.57
N ARG A 207 -8.91 -19.19 7.05
CA ARG A 207 -9.23 -19.76 8.36
C ARG A 207 -10.62 -20.39 8.35
N ASN A 208 -10.77 -21.54 8.99
CA ASN A 208 -12.07 -22.19 9.25
C ASN A 208 -12.97 -22.28 8.01
N ASN A 209 -12.39 -22.73 6.89
CA ASN A 209 -13.06 -22.88 5.60
C ASN A 209 -13.51 -21.56 4.92
N VAL A 210 -12.95 -20.42 5.33
CA VAL A 210 -13.24 -19.09 4.77
C VAL A 210 -11.93 -18.40 4.36
N THR A 211 -11.95 -17.68 3.24
CA THR A 211 -10.85 -16.82 2.79
C THR A 211 -11.22 -15.35 2.84
N SER A 212 -10.29 -14.49 3.27
CA SER A 212 -10.45 -13.04 3.24
C SER A 212 -9.10 -12.33 3.21
N ALA A 213 -9.01 -11.25 2.43
CA ALA A 213 -7.87 -10.31 2.50
C ALA A 213 -7.89 -9.47 3.80
N LEU A 214 -9.06 -9.36 4.45
CA LEU A 214 -9.25 -8.58 5.68
C LEU A 214 -8.93 -9.35 6.97
N PHE A 215 -8.55 -10.62 6.87
CA PHE A 215 -8.05 -11.34 8.04
C PHE A 215 -6.64 -10.86 8.36
N THR A 216 -6.37 -10.70 9.64
CA THR A 216 -5.04 -10.33 10.16
C THR A 216 -4.16 -11.54 10.39
N SER A 217 -4.70 -12.75 10.31
CA SER A 217 -3.95 -13.97 10.56
C SER A 217 -4.62 -15.17 9.90
N GLY A 218 -3.81 -16.07 9.34
CA GLY A 218 -4.30 -17.28 8.68
C GLY A 218 -3.23 -17.98 7.84
N ILE A 219 -3.64 -19.06 7.17
CA ILE A 219 -2.83 -19.73 6.15
C ILE A 219 -2.78 -18.84 4.91
N ILE A 220 -1.59 -18.67 4.34
CA ILE A 220 -1.39 -17.82 3.17
C ILE A 220 -1.81 -18.59 1.92
N ARG A 221 -2.84 -18.07 1.24
CA ARG A 221 -3.26 -18.56 -0.06
C ARG A 221 -2.86 -17.59 -1.15
N ILE A 222 -2.30 -18.14 -2.22
CA ILE A 222 -1.94 -17.38 -3.41
C ILE A 222 -2.69 -17.90 -4.64
N TYR A 223 -3.17 -16.96 -5.44
CA TYR A 223 -3.81 -17.27 -6.72
C TYR A 223 -2.80 -17.19 -7.86
N GLY A 224 -2.54 -18.32 -8.52
CA GLY A 224 -1.84 -18.41 -9.80
C GLY A 224 -2.81 -18.74 -10.94
N SER A 225 -2.78 -19.98 -11.44
CA SER A 225 -3.86 -20.52 -12.30
C SER A 225 -5.05 -21.06 -11.50
N SER A 226 -4.81 -21.34 -10.23
CA SER A 226 -5.72 -21.89 -9.24
C SER A 226 -5.22 -21.44 -7.87
N TRP A 227 -6.10 -21.50 -6.88
CA TRP A 227 -5.70 -21.26 -5.49
C TRP A 227 -4.77 -22.37 -5.00
N GLY A 228 -3.73 -21.99 -4.27
CA GLY A 228 -2.87 -22.91 -3.53
C GLY A 228 -2.12 -22.20 -2.42
N ASN A 229 -1.29 -22.94 -1.71
CA ASN A 229 -0.61 -22.47 -0.50
C ASN A 229 0.87 -22.13 -0.76
N ILE A 230 1.46 -21.43 0.21
CA ILE A 230 2.90 -21.17 0.26
C ILE A 230 3.51 -22.08 1.31
N CYS A 231 4.62 -22.74 1.01
CA CYS A 231 5.33 -23.59 1.94
C CYS A 231 6.12 -22.77 2.96
N TYR A 232 6.05 -23.21 4.21
CA TYR A 232 6.94 -22.82 5.31
C TYR A 232 8.15 -23.75 5.29
N ASP A 233 9.16 -23.42 4.49
CA ASP A 233 10.46 -24.09 4.48
C ASP A 233 11.54 -23.24 5.19
N TYR A 234 12.81 -23.53 4.95
CA TYR A 234 13.93 -22.81 5.56
C TYR A 234 14.12 -21.37 5.00
N SER A 235 13.51 -21.07 3.86
CA SER A 235 13.58 -19.79 3.17
C SER A 235 12.50 -18.83 3.66
N PHE A 236 11.31 -19.35 4.02
CA PHE A 236 10.23 -18.51 4.54
C PHE A 236 10.53 -18.00 5.97
N ARG A 237 10.95 -16.74 6.07
CA ARG A 237 11.40 -16.07 7.29
C ARG A 237 10.68 -14.73 7.47
N ALA A 238 11.31 -13.85 8.25
CA ALA A 238 10.75 -12.55 8.59
C ALA A 238 10.49 -11.70 7.34
N ASN A 239 11.44 -11.61 6.39
CA ASN A 239 11.29 -10.77 5.21
C ASN A 239 10.05 -11.16 4.40
N GLU A 240 9.87 -12.44 4.10
CA GLU A 240 8.75 -12.96 3.30
C GLU A 240 7.41 -12.67 3.99
N SER A 241 7.36 -12.83 5.31
CA SER A 241 6.15 -12.51 6.08
C SER A 241 5.79 -11.01 6.02
N HIS A 242 6.78 -10.11 6.03
CA HIS A 242 6.54 -8.68 5.87
C HIS A 242 6.01 -8.37 4.48
N VAL A 243 6.61 -8.95 3.44
CA VAL A 243 6.16 -8.78 2.04
C VAL A 243 4.72 -9.28 1.86
N VAL A 244 4.37 -10.45 2.40
CA VAL A 244 3.00 -10.99 2.37
C VAL A 244 2.02 -10.04 3.05
N CYS A 245 2.34 -9.57 4.27
CA CYS A 245 1.45 -8.67 5.00
C CYS A 245 1.30 -7.30 4.28
N ARG A 246 2.37 -6.79 3.67
CA ARG A 246 2.34 -5.55 2.87
C ARG A 246 1.51 -5.69 1.61
N GLN A 247 1.66 -6.80 0.89
CA GLN A 247 0.84 -7.10 -0.28
C GLN A 247 -0.65 -7.27 0.08
N LEU A 248 -0.97 -7.69 1.31
CA LEU A 248 -2.33 -7.75 1.86
C LEU A 248 -2.85 -6.38 2.35
N GLY A 249 -2.03 -5.32 2.32
CA GLY A 249 -2.39 -3.96 2.76
C GLY A 249 -2.11 -3.67 4.24
N TYR A 250 -1.42 -4.55 4.95
CA TYR A 250 -0.95 -4.30 6.32
C TYR A 250 0.45 -3.69 6.30
N THR A 251 0.88 -3.09 7.39
CA THR A 251 2.20 -2.43 7.43
C THR A 251 3.35 -3.45 7.56
N GLY A 252 3.09 -4.62 8.13
CA GLY A 252 4.07 -5.70 8.22
C GLY A 252 3.54 -6.91 8.97
N ALA A 253 4.42 -7.88 9.23
CA ALA A 253 4.10 -9.07 10.01
C ALA A 253 4.53 -8.89 11.47
N SER A 254 3.64 -9.24 12.40
CA SER A 254 3.99 -9.39 13.82
C SER A 254 4.54 -10.78 14.13
N SER A 255 4.09 -11.80 13.40
CA SER A 255 4.64 -13.15 13.50
C SER A 255 4.36 -13.97 12.24
N TYR A 256 5.12 -15.05 12.08
CA TYR A 256 4.93 -16.04 11.02
C TYR A 256 5.18 -17.44 11.60
N SER A 257 4.57 -18.45 10.99
CA SER A 257 4.66 -19.84 11.46
C SER A 257 4.16 -20.80 10.38
N ARG A 258 3.96 -22.07 10.73
CA ARG A 258 3.32 -23.09 9.88
C ARG A 258 2.00 -23.59 10.48
N ALA A 259 1.08 -24.04 9.62
CA ALA A 259 -0.24 -24.52 10.02
C ALA A 259 -0.18 -25.70 11.02
N GLY A 260 0.85 -26.53 10.99
CA GLY A 260 1.06 -27.60 11.98
C GLY A 260 1.33 -27.12 13.42
N LEU A 261 1.64 -25.83 13.60
CA LEU A 261 1.85 -25.20 14.91
C LEU A 261 0.72 -24.23 15.29
N LYS A 262 -0.12 -23.84 14.32
CA LYS A 262 -1.24 -22.91 14.51
C LYS A 262 -2.48 -23.43 13.77
N ASN A 263 -3.52 -23.76 14.51
CA ASN A 263 -4.74 -24.29 13.91
C ASN A 263 -5.60 -23.17 13.29
N TYR A 264 -5.67 -23.17 11.96
CA TYR A 264 -6.57 -22.31 11.17
C TYR A 264 -7.65 -23.13 10.45
N GLY A 265 -7.95 -24.34 10.93
CA GLY A 265 -8.88 -25.27 10.32
C GLY A 265 -8.22 -26.21 9.31
N THR A 266 -9.03 -27.07 8.71
CA THR A 266 -8.57 -28.03 7.70
C THR A 266 -8.41 -27.33 6.36
N ASP A 267 -7.17 -27.26 5.87
CA ASP A 267 -6.89 -26.91 4.48
C ASP A 267 -6.92 -28.17 3.61
N LEU A 268 -7.27 -27.99 2.34
CA LEU A 268 -7.30 -29.05 1.33
C LEU A 268 -6.56 -28.63 0.06
N LEU A 269 -6.01 -27.42 0.02
CA LEU A 269 -5.22 -26.94 -1.11
C LEU A 269 -3.77 -27.34 -0.93
N SER A 270 -3.13 -27.72 -2.04
CA SER A 270 -1.71 -28.05 -2.03
C SER A 270 -0.83 -26.80 -2.12
N THR A 271 0.41 -26.97 -1.64
CA THR A 271 1.50 -26.03 -1.88
C THR A 271 1.64 -25.75 -3.38
N THR A 272 1.60 -24.47 -3.74
CA THR A 272 1.90 -23.95 -5.08
C THR A 272 3.27 -23.28 -5.11
N LEU A 273 3.66 -22.60 -4.03
CA LEU A 273 4.97 -21.95 -3.91
C LEU A 273 5.80 -22.57 -2.80
N SER A 274 7.07 -22.81 -3.10
CA SER A 274 8.10 -23.13 -2.11
C SER A 274 9.36 -22.31 -2.41
N GLY A 275 10.35 -22.34 -1.53
CA GLY A 275 11.59 -21.61 -1.67
C GLY A 275 11.41 -20.10 -1.75
N VAL A 276 10.32 -19.55 -1.20
CA VAL A 276 10.07 -18.10 -1.22
C VAL A 276 11.16 -17.40 -0.43
N SER A 277 11.94 -16.55 -1.09
CA SER A 277 13.07 -15.82 -0.53
C SER A 277 13.09 -14.39 -1.05
N CYS A 278 12.83 -13.45 -0.15
CA CYS A 278 12.83 -12.02 -0.36
C CYS A 278 14.12 -11.45 0.25
N SER A 279 15.05 -10.98 -0.61
CA SER A 279 16.31 -10.36 -0.16
C SER A 279 16.10 -9.07 0.62
N ASP A 280 14.95 -8.42 0.42
CA ASP A 280 14.57 -7.20 1.12
C ASP A 280 13.16 -7.35 1.69
N SER A 281 12.99 -7.03 2.98
CA SER A 281 11.67 -6.94 3.61
C SER A 281 10.80 -5.84 2.96
N GLY A 282 11.45 -4.82 2.37
CA GLY A 282 10.92 -3.66 1.63
C GLY A 282 10.08 -3.98 0.40
N TYR A 283 10.13 -5.20 -0.13
CA TYR A 283 9.33 -5.58 -1.29
C TYR A 283 7.82 -5.43 -1.01
N LEU A 284 7.10 -4.95 -2.03
CA LEU A 284 5.67 -4.67 -1.97
C LEU A 284 4.82 -5.86 -2.46
N SER A 285 5.44 -6.81 -3.15
CA SER A 285 4.80 -8.00 -3.69
C SER A 285 5.72 -9.20 -3.65
N ILE A 286 5.15 -10.38 -3.40
CA ILE A 286 5.86 -11.66 -3.48
C ILE A 286 6.42 -11.95 -4.88
N SER A 287 5.92 -11.28 -5.92
CA SER A 287 6.47 -11.35 -7.28
C SER A 287 7.88 -10.75 -7.41
N GLN A 288 8.34 -9.98 -6.42
CA GLN A 288 9.71 -9.46 -6.35
C GLN A 288 10.67 -10.43 -5.67
N CYS A 289 10.16 -11.45 -4.98
CA CYS A 289 10.96 -12.47 -4.31
C CYS A 289 11.31 -13.60 -5.29
N THR A 290 12.35 -14.38 -4.97
CA THR A 290 12.61 -15.64 -5.66
C THR A 290 11.74 -16.74 -5.06
N PHE A 291 11.30 -17.70 -5.89
CA PHE A 291 10.49 -18.83 -5.46
C PHE A 291 10.51 -19.95 -6.50
N ASN A 292 10.13 -21.15 -6.07
CA ASN A 292 9.91 -22.32 -6.90
C ASN A 292 8.41 -22.56 -7.08
N LEU A 293 8.00 -22.90 -8.30
CA LEU A 293 6.63 -23.28 -8.62
C LEU A 293 6.49 -24.80 -8.59
N TYR A 294 5.45 -25.29 -7.90
CA TYR A 294 5.11 -26.72 -7.87
C TYR A 294 6.27 -27.64 -7.45
N ASP A 295 7.14 -27.15 -6.57
CA ASP A 295 8.21 -27.95 -5.99
C ASP A 295 7.76 -28.49 -4.64
N TRP A 296 7.43 -29.79 -4.62
CA TRP A 296 7.01 -30.56 -3.45
C TRP A 296 8.18 -31.22 -2.70
N SER A 297 9.37 -30.64 -2.80
CA SER A 297 10.50 -31.04 -1.97
C SER A 297 10.12 -31.04 -0.49
N THR A 298 10.68 -31.98 0.28
CA THR A 298 10.42 -32.09 1.72
C THR A 298 10.81 -30.77 2.40
N PRO A 299 9.94 -30.13 3.21
CA PRO A 299 8.73 -30.67 3.85
C PRO A 299 7.38 -30.27 3.21
N CYS A 300 7.38 -29.69 2.01
CA CYS A 300 6.23 -29.00 1.40
C CYS A 300 5.10 -29.90 0.87
N TYR A 301 5.17 -31.21 1.10
CA TYR A 301 4.15 -32.19 0.75
C TYR A 301 3.05 -32.33 1.81
N SER A 302 3.22 -31.74 2.98
CA SER A 302 2.26 -31.78 4.07
C SER A 302 1.67 -30.40 4.32
N ASP A 303 0.33 -30.32 4.39
CA ASP A 303 -0.41 -29.10 4.75
C ASP A 303 -0.01 -28.55 6.13
N SER A 304 0.62 -29.36 6.98
CA SER A 304 1.19 -28.90 8.26
C SER A 304 2.36 -27.92 8.09
N TYR A 305 2.92 -27.84 6.88
CA TYR A 305 3.96 -26.90 6.47
C TYR A 305 3.41 -25.74 5.64
N ASP A 306 2.10 -25.55 5.55
CA ASP A 306 1.58 -24.33 4.94
C ASP A 306 1.95 -23.12 5.79
N ALA A 307 2.53 -22.11 5.14
CA ALA A 307 2.95 -20.87 5.76
C ALA A 307 1.75 -20.09 6.28
N THR A 308 1.93 -19.53 7.47
CA THR A 308 0.95 -18.70 8.16
C THR A 308 1.59 -17.39 8.57
N VAL A 309 0.81 -16.33 8.57
CA VAL A 309 1.23 -15.02 9.07
C VAL A 309 0.25 -14.49 10.10
N THR A 310 0.72 -13.55 10.90
CA THR A 310 -0.10 -12.61 11.67
C THR A 310 0.42 -11.22 11.34
N CYS A 311 -0.42 -10.38 10.75
CA CYS A 311 -0.08 -9.05 10.30
C CYS A 311 -0.40 -8.01 11.38
N CYS A 312 0.44 -6.98 11.46
CA CYS A 312 0.17 -5.80 12.26
C CYS A 312 -1.04 -5.08 11.66
N LYS A 313 -2.13 -4.94 12.41
CA LYS A 313 -3.18 -3.99 12.02
C LYS A 313 -2.55 -2.61 12.01
N SER A 314 -2.57 -1.96 10.86
CA SER A 314 -2.42 -0.52 10.82
C SER A 314 -3.80 0.10 10.97
N SER A 315 -3.84 1.17 11.73
CA SER A 315 -4.90 2.16 11.68
C SER A 315 -5.09 2.59 10.22
N ASN A 316 -6.29 2.31 9.70
CA ASN A 316 -7.11 3.37 9.14
C ASN A 316 -6.78 3.94 7.75
N LEU A 317 -6.25 3.16 6.80
CA LEU A 317 -6.43 3.53 5.38
C LEU A 317 -7.76 3.00 4.85
N PHE A 318 -8.59 3.91 4.36
CA PHE A 318 -9.81 3.62 3.65
C PHE A 318 -9.68 4.06 2.19
N ILE A 319 -10.44 3.40 1.32
CA ILE A 319 -10.41 3.61 -0.12
C ILE A 319 -11.79 4.07 -0.55
N SER A 320 -11.88 5.22 -1.21
CA SER A 320 -13.10 5.65 -1.90
C SER A 320 -12.91 5.52 -3.40
N TYR A 321 -13.98 5.13 -4.08
CA TYR A 321 -13.99 4.89 -5.52
C TYR A 321 -14.91 5.90 -6.18
N LYS A 322 -14.46 6.43 -7.32
CA LYS A 322 -15.30 7.23 -8.21
C LYS A 322 -15.20 6.64 -9.62
N TYR A 323 -16.35 6.52 -10.26
CA TYR A 323 -16.44 6.09 -11.64
C TYR A 323 -16.43 7.32 -12.56
N SER A 324 -15.42 7.40 -13.43
CA SER A 324 -15.40 8.29 -14.58
C SER A 324 -15.40 7.44 -15.84
N THR A 325 -15.92 7.97 -16.94
CA THR A 325 -16.22 7.22 -18.18
C THR A 325 -15.02 6.36 -18.64
N GLY A 326 -15.06 5.06 -18.35
CA GLY A 326 -14.08 4.07 -18.81
C GLY A 326 -12.96 3.67 -17.83
N TYR A 327 -12.87 4.21 -16.61
CA TYR A 327 -11.83 3.82 -15.63
C TYR A 327 -12.23 4.09 -14.18
N CYS A 328 -11.55 3.43 -13.23
CA CYS A 328 -11.72 3.64 -11.80
C CYS A 328 -10.74 4.70 -11.28
N GLU A 329 -11.27 5.74 -10.63
CA GLU A 329 -10.50 6.68 -9.81
C GLU A 329 -10.55 6.21 -8.35
N ILE A 330 -9.39 6.20 -7.70
CA ILE A 330 -9.27 5.91 -6.27
C ILE A 330 -8.79 7.15 -5.54
N GLN A 331 -9.28 7.33 -4.32
CA GLN A 331 -8.72 8.24 -3.33
C GLN A 331 -8.50 7.48 -2.01
N LEU A 332 -7.30 7.60 -1.42
CA LEU A 332 -6.90 6.93 -0.18
C LEU A 332 -6.97 7.89 1.01
N TYR A 333 -7.68 7.54 2.08
CA TYR A 333 -7.83 8.36 3.29
C TYR A 333 -7.45 7.68 4.60
N GLY A 334 -6.77 8.43 5.47
CA GLY A 334 -6.58 8.11 6.89
C GLY A 334 -7.85 8.38 7.72
N GLN A 335 -8.18 7.56 8.73
CA GLN A 335 -9.14 7.98 9.78
C GLN A 335 -8.47 9.00 10.69
N THR A 336 -9.21 10.04 11.02
CA THR A 336 -8.90 11.08 12.01
C THR A 336 -8.94 10.54 13.43
#